data_AF-A0A943WLK3-F1
#
_entry.id   AF-A0A943WLK3-F1
#
_cell.length_a   1.000
_cell.length_b   1.000
_cell.length_c   1.000
_cell.angle_alpha   90.00
_cell.angle_beta   90.00
_cell.angle_gamma   90.00
#
_symmetry.space_group_name_H-M   'P 1'
#
loop_
_entity.id
_entity.type
_entity.pdbx_description
1 polymer ?
#
loop_
_entity_poly.entity_id
_entity_poly.type
_entity_poly.pdbx_seq_one_letter_code
_entity_poly.pdbx_strand_id
1 'polypeptide(L)'
;MEIFKTVIENTNTPQIQELLKSLDNTKDVLLTSENAENPEIVDVQFIKPINQIETLGNIPSSLISEIKDKCGDDVTFEISDYEVTYDNGVYGLEVDIVVDNRHAEVPKSKNLPLPILILVGVLTGLLTIILVIIKLFKKSKKH
;
A
#
# COMPACT_ATOMS: atom_id res chain seq x y z
N MET A 1 -11.33 0.39 -14.99
CA MET A 1 -9.86 0.27 -15.09
C MET A 1 -9.43 1.03 -16.33
N GLU A 2 -8.83 2.19 -16.13
CA GLU A 2 -8.30 3.04 -17.20
C GLU A 2 -6.77 3.06 -17.10
N ILE A 3 -6.10 3.18 -18.25
CA ILE A 3 -4.64 3.21 -18.34
C ILE A 3 -4.22 4.60 -18.83
N PHE A 4 -3.31 5.23 -18.12
CA PHE A 4 -2.75 6.54 -18.42
C PHE A 4 -1.25 6.43 -18.62
N LYS A 5 -0.76 6.91 -19.76
CA LYS A 5 0.68 7.02 -19.99
C LYS A 5 1.16 8.41 -19.57
N THR A 6 2.22 8.49 -18.78
CA THR A 6 2.79 9.77 -18.34
C THR A 6 4.30 9.72 -18.17
N VAL A 7 4.92 10.90 -18.23
CA VAL A 7 6.31 11.11 -17.83
C VAL A 7 6.33 11.48 -16.34
N ILE A 8 7.25 10.87 -15.58
CA ILE A 8 7.45 11.17 -14.16
C ILE A 8 8.28 12.45 -14.01
N GLU A 9 7.80 13.34 -13.14
CA GLU A 9 8.44 14.60 -12.82
C GLU A 9 9.50 14.44 -11.72
N ASN A 10 10.36 15.46 -11.59
CA ASN A 10 11.37 15.55 -10.53
C ASN A 10 12.45 14.46 -10.55
N THR A 11 12.73 13.92 -11.73
CA THR A 11 13.74 12.86 -11.96
C THR A 11 15.18 13.37 -12.12
N ASN A 12 15.42 14.68 -12.07
CA ASN A 12 16.65 15.32 -12.56
C ASN A 12 17.84 15.31 -11.58
N THR A 13 17.68 14.77 -10.37
CA THR A 13 18.78 14.77 -9.40
C THR A 13 19.88 13.77 -9.82
N PRO A 14 21.16 14.02 -9.54
CA PRO A 14 22.24 13.10 -9.93
C PRO A 14 22.02 11.67 -9.43
N GLN A 15 21.50 11.52 -8.20
CA GLN A 15 21.20 10.23 -7.58
C GLN A 15 20.11 9.49 -8.35
N ILE A 16 19.03 10.19 -8.73
CA ILE A 16 17.94 9.59 -9.50
C ILE A 16 18.41 9.23 -10.90
N GLN A 17 19.21 10.08 -11.54
CA GLN A 17 19.76 9.79 -12.88
C GLN A 17 20.62 8.53 -12.91
N GLU A 18 21.42 8.28 -11.86
CA GLU A 18 22.15 7.03 -11.70
C GLU A 18 21.22 5.82 -11.49
N LEU A 19 20.13 6.01 -10.73
CA LEU A 19 19.13 4.96 -10.52
C LEU A 19 18.38 4.61 -11.82
N LEU A 20 17.87 5.61 -12.54
CA LEU A 20 17.14 5.41 -13.79
C LEU A 20 17.98 4.65 -14.81
N LYS A 21 19.28 4.97 -14.92
CA LYS A 21 20.20 4.24 -15.79
C LYS A 21 20.32 2.75 -15.44
N SER A 22 20.12 2.39 -14.18
CA SER A 22 20.27 1.01 -13.68
C SER A 22 18.99 0.18 -13.71
N LEU A 23 17.82 0.81 -13.92
CA LEU A 23 16.54 0.12 -13.92
C LEU A 23 16.40 -0.83 -15.13
N ASP A 24 15.83 -2.00 -14.86
CA ASP A 24 15.50 -3.01 -15.87
C ASP A 24 14.01 -3.34 -15.77
N ASN A 25 13.21 -2.86 -16.72
CA ASN A 25 11.75 -3.03 -16.72
C ASN A 25 11.29 -4.49 -16.84
N THR A 26 12.20 -5.43 -17.11
CA THR A 26 11.87 -6.87 -17.11
C THR A 26 12.03 -7.53 -15.74
N LYS A 27 12.68 -6.85 -14.78
CA LYS A 27 13.03 -7.41 -13.46
C LYS A 27 12.60 -6.54 -12.30
N ASP A 28 12.73 -5.23 -12.46
CA ASP A 28 12.50 -4.26 -11.42
C ASP A 28 11.03 -3.85 -11.41
N VAL A 29 10.53 -3.57 -10.20
CA VAL A 29 9.13 -3.18 -9.98
C VAL A 29 9.13 -1.79 -9.37
N LEU A 30 8.30 -0.92 -9.94
CA LEU A 30 8.03 0.40 -9.43
C LEU A 30 6.70 0.41 -8.69
N LEU A 31 6.64 1.17 -7.60
CA LEU A 31 5.46 1.35 -6.78
C LEU A 31 5.07 2.82 -6.74
N THR A 32 3.82 3.05 -6.38
CA THR A 32 3.28 4.37 -6.08
C THR A 32 3.02 4.47 -4.58
N SER A 33 3.25 5.66 -4.03
CA SER A 33 2.90 5.98 -2.64
C SER A 33 2.42 7.41 -2.57
N GLU A 34 1.42 7.69 -1.75
CA GLU A 34 1.14 9.05 -1.34
C GLU A 34 2.34 9.60 -0.56
N ASN A 35 2.71 10.85 -0.83
CA ASN A 35 3.80 11.50 -0.14
C ASN A 35 3.40 11.80 1.32
N ALA A 36 4.34 11.59 2.24
CA ALA A 36 4.09 11.74 3.67
C ALA A 36 3.83 13.19 4.11
N GLU A 37 4.35 14.18 3.37
CA GLU A 37 4.21 15.60 3.68
C GLU A 37 3.00 16.21 2.94
N ASN A 38 2.76 15.79 1.70
CA ASN A 38 1.64 16.26 0.90
C ASN A 38 0.92 15.11 0.17
N PRO A 39 -0.25 14.66 0.67
CA PRO A 39 -1.04 13.59 0.06
C PRO A 39 -1.54 13.87 -1.37
N GLU A 40 -1.47 15.12 -1.85
CA GLU A 40 -1.77 15.46 -3.24
C GLU A 40 -0.67 15.01 -4.21
N ILE A 41 0.52 14.69 -3.69
CA ILE A 41 1.66 14.19 -4.46
C ILE A 41 1.67 12.66 -4.36
N VAL A 42 1.73 12.01 -5.53
CA VAL A 42 1.94 10.56 -5.63
C VAL A 42 3.35 10.32 -6.11
N ASP A 43 4.19 9.80 -5.20
CA ASP A 43 5.58 9.45 -5.45
C ASP A 43 5.67 8.13 -6.20
N VAL A 44 6.59 8.06 -7.17
CA VAL A 44 7.01 6.83 -7.81
C VAL A 44 8.28 6.34 -7.14
N GLN A 45 8.25 5.11 -6.64
CA GLN A 45 9.28 4.53 -5.80
C GLN A 45 9.84 3.25 -6.41
N PHE A 46 11.15 3.07 -6.28
CA PHE A 46 11.86 1.85 -6.64
C PHE A 46 12.28 1.09 -5.40
N ILE A 47 12.02 -0.22 -5.39
CA ILE A 47 12.50 -1.11 -4.33
C ILE A 47 13.84 -1.68 -4.73
N LYS A 48 14.90 -1.20 -4.08
CA LYS A 48 16.22 -1.82 -4.15
C LYS A 48 16.22 -3.17 -3.39
N PRO A 49 17.15 -4.08 -3.73
CA PRO A 49 17.46 -5.22 -2.88
C PRO A 49 17.69 -4.80 -1.42
N ILE A 50 17.29 -5.64 -0.46
CA ILE A 50 17.47 -5.41 0.99
C ILE A 50 16.52 -4.32 1.55
N ASN A 51 15.30 -4.21 0.99
CA ASN A 51 14.21 -3.35 1.49
C ASN A 51 14.55 -1.86 1.60
N GLN A 52 15.42 -1.35 0.74
CA GLN A 52 15.63 0.08 0.60
C GLN A 52 14.67 0.63 -0.46
N ILE A 53 13.90 1.65 -0.10
CA ILE A 53 12.95 2.31 -1.00
C ILE A 53 13.53 3.67 -1.38
N GLU A 54 13.59 3.95 -2.68
CA GLU A 54 14.04 5.24 -3.21
C GLU A 54 12.93 5.87 -4.03
N THR A 55 12.67 7.16 -3.79
CA THR A 55 11.74 7.93 -4.62
C THR A 55 12.45 8.37 -5.89
N LEU A 56 11.93 7.95 -7.04
CA LEU A 56 12.42 8.32 -8.37
C LEU A 56 11.85 9.65 -8.86
N GLY A 57 10.67 10.02 -8.36
CA GLY A 57 9.97 11.22 -8.80
C GLY A 57 8.50 11.16 -8.42
N ASN A 58 7.67 11.95 -9.07
CA ASN A 58 6.23 11.97 -8.83
C ASN A 58 5.41 12.02 -10.11
N ILE A 59 4.19 11.51 -10.00
CA ILE A 59 3.18 11.63 -11.05
C ILE A 59 2.80 13.11 -11.17
N PRO A 60 2.70 13.68 -12.39
CA PRO A 60 2.27 15.06 -12.58
C PRO A 60 0.95 15.35 -11.86
N SER A 61 0.92 16.43 -11.08
CA SER A 61 -0.27 16.82 -10.32
C SER A 61 -1.47 17.15 -11.21
N SER A 62 -1.21 17.61 -12.43
CA SER A 62 -2.23 17.83 -13.47
C SER A 62 -2.95 16.54 -13.84
N LEU A 63 -2.21 15.44 -14.02
CA LEU A 63 -2.78 14.13 -14.32
C LEU A 63 -3.55 13.56 -13.12
N ILE A 64 -3.02 13.69 -11.91
CA ILE A 64 -3.73 13.30 -10.68
C ILE A 64 -5.06 14.03 -10.58
N SER A 65 -5.06 15.34 -10.84
CA SER A 65 -6.28 16.17 -10.79
C SER A 65 -7.27 15.73 -11.87
N GLU A 66 -6.82 15.51 -13.11
CA GLU A 66 -7.67 15.02 -14.20
C GLU A 66 -8.31 13.66 -13.86
N ILE A 67 -7.54 12.75 -13.25
CA ILE A 67 -8.03 11.44 -12.85
C ILE A 67 -9.05 11.58 -11.73
N LYS A 68 -8.81 12.41 -10.72
CA LYS A 68 -9.75 12.65 -9.61
C LYS A 68 -11.04 13.34 -10.09
N ASP A 69 -10.96 14.26 -11.04
CA ASP A 69 -12.14 14.90 -11.64
C ASP A 69 -13.03 13.88 -12.40
N LYS A 70 -12.42 12.88 -13.04
CA LYS A 70 -13.14 11.85 -13.81
C LYS A 70 -13.62 10.67 -12.96
N CYS A 71 -12.80 10.23 -12.02
CA CYS A 71 -12.98 8.99 -11.27
C CYS A 71 -13.41 9.22 -9.80
N GLY A 72 -13.26 10.43 -9.27
CA GLY A 72 -13.46 10.74 -7.85
C GLY A 72 -12.17 10.65 -7.04
N ASP A 73 -12.26 11.02 -5.76
CA ASP A 73 -11.08 11.17 -4.89
C ASP A 73 -10.47 9.83 -4.42
N ASP A 74 -11.26 8.76 -4.36
CA ASP A 74 -10.86 7.42 -3.87
C ASP A 74 -10.32 6.55 -5.02
N VAL A 75 -9.15 6.93 -5.53
CA VAL A 75 -8.47 6.23 -6.63
C VAL A 75 -7.15 5.64 -6.18
N THR A 76 -6.87 4.42 -6.63
CA THR A 76 -5.54 3.80 -6.49
C THR A 76 -4.80 3.89 -7.81
N PHE A 77 -3.56 4.37 -7.78
CA PHE A 77 -2.65 4.40 -8.92
C PHE A 77 -1.72 3.20 -8.85
N GLU A 78 -1.61 2.39 -9.90
CA GLU A 78 -0.71 1.25 -9.96
C GLU A 78 0.13 1.33 -11.24
N ILE A 79 1.44 1.11 -11.17
CA ILE A 79 2.30 1.11 -12.36
C ILE A 79 2.23 -0.28 -12.99
N SER A 80 1.70 -0.37 -14.21
CA SER A 80 1.63 -1.63 -14.95
C SER A 80 2.87 -1.93 -15.79
N ASP A 81 3.47 -0.88 -16.34
CA ASP A 81 4.69 -0.96 -17.14
C ASP A 81 5.44 0.37 -17.05
N TYR A 82 6.72 0.36 -17.40
CA TYR A 82 7.53 1.56 -17.49
C TYR A 82 8.65 1.43 -18.51
N GLU A 83 9.08 2.58 -19.02
CA GLU A 83 10.19 2.72 -19.93
C GLU A 83 11.13 3.82 -19.45
N VAL A 84 12.43 3.51 -19.42
CA VAL A 84 13.46 4.52 -19.19
C VAL A 84 13.89 5.09 -20.54
N THR A 85 13.67 6.39 -20.73
CA THR A 85 14.05 7.12 -21.93
C THR A 85 15.37 7.83 -21.72
N TYR A 86 16.13 8.10 -22.78
CA TYR A 86 17.33 8.94 -22.71
C TYR A 86 17.31 9.97 -23.83
N ASP A 87 17.14 11.25 -23.47
CA ASP A 87 17.11 12.35 -24.42
C ASP A 87 17.98 13.52 -23.93
N ASN A 88 18.70 14.15 -24.85
CA ASN A 88 19.55 15.32 -24.58
C ASN A 88 20.50 15.19 -23.37
N GLY A 89 20.97 13.97 -23.08
CA GLY A 89 21.89 13.71 -21.98
C GLY A 89 21.22 13.37 -20.64
N VAL A 90 19.89 13.34 -20.58
CA VAL A 90 19.09 13.16 -19.36
C VAL A 90 18.21 11.92 -19.50
N TYR A 91 18.18 11.09 -18.45
CA TYR A 91 17.27 9.96 -18.35
C TYR A 91 15.89 10.44 -17.88
N GLY A 92 14.86 9.99 -18.58
CA GLY A 92 13.45 10.17 -18.23
C GLY A 92 12.81 8.84 -17.83
N LEU A 93 11.66 8.91 -17.18
CA LEU A 93 10.87 7.76 -16.79
C LEU A 93 9.45 7.95 -17.30
N GLU A 94 9.06 7.13 -18.28
CA GLU A 94 7.68 7.01 -18.73
C GLU A 94 7.03 5.82 -18.03
N VAL A 95 5.81 6.01 -17.52
CA VAL A 95 5.06 4.95 -16.84
C VAL A 95 3.66 4.82 -17.44
N ASP A 96 3.19 3.60 -17.50
CA ASP A 96 1.78 3.27 -17.73
C ASP A 96 1.13 3.05 -16.37
N ILE A 97 0.19 3.91 -16.02
CA ILE A 97 -0.53 3.90 -14.74
C ILE A 97 -1.92 3.33 -14.96
N VAL A 98 -2.21 2.24 -14.29
CA VAL A 98 -3.56 1.72 -14.14
C VAL A 98 -4.23 2.45 -12.98
N VAL A 99 -5.40 3.02 -13.25
CA VAL A 99 -6.25 3.60 -12.22
C VAL A 99 -7.39 2.64 -11.92
N ASP A 100 -7.46 2.23 -10.66
CA ASP A 100 -8.58 1.50 -10.12
C ASP A 100 -9.38 2.40 -9.19
N ASN A 101 -10.65 2.56 -9.54
CA ASN A 101 -11.62 3.24 -8.71
C ASN A 101 -12.21 2.19 -7.77
N ARG A 102 -11.40 1.77 -6.80
CA ARG A 102 -11.95 1.02 -5.70
C ARG A 102 -12.81 2.03 -4.96
N HIS A 103 -14.12 1.98 -5.15
CA HIS A 103 -14.99 2.26 -4.00
C HIS A 103 -14.44 1.34 -2.92
N ALA A 104 -13.63 1.87 -2.00
CA ALA A 104 -13.27 1.11 -0.84
C ALA A 104 -14.62 0.79 -0.19
N GLU A 105 -15.10 -0.44 -0.35
CA GLU A 105 -16.05 -1.00 0.58
C GLU A 105 -15.32 -0.92 1.90
N VAL A 106 -15.52 0.20 2.61
CA VAL A 106 -15.14 0.37 4.01
C VAL A 106 -15.51 -0.97 4.63
N PRO A 107 -14.55 -1.75 5.14
CA PRO A 107 -14.90 -3.03 5.73
C PRO A 107 -15.86 -2.68 6.84
N LYS A 108 -17.16 -2.92 6.61
CA LYS A 108 -18.20 -2.64 7.59
C LYS A 108 -17.74 -3.41 8.80
N SER A 109 -17.38 -2.71 9.87
CA SER A 109 -17.09 -3.30 11.16
C SER A 109 -18.20 -4.30 11.44
N LYS A 110 -17.91 -5.60 11.25
CA LYS A 110 -18.83 -6.66 11.60
C LYS A 110 -18.70 -6.80 13.10
N ASN A 111 -19.33 -5.88 13.83
CA ASN A 111 -19.60 -6.07 15.24
C ASN A 111 -20.34 -7.42 15.35
N LEU A 112 -19.77 -8.35 16.11
CA LEU A 112 -20.42 -9.64 16.36
C LEU A 112 -21.83 -9.37 16.89
N PRO A 113 -22.88 -9.98 16.31
CA PRO A 113 -24.23 -9.78 16.79
C PRO A 113 -24.28 -10.16 18.27
N LEU A 114 -24.96 -9.33 19.07
CA LEU A 114 -25.02 -9.41 20.54
C LEU A 114 -25.18 -10.84 21.09
N PRO A 115 -25.99 -11.74 20.47
CA PRO A 115 -26.12 -13.12 20.93
C PRO A 115 -24.82 -13.93 20.89
N ILE A 116 -23.96 -13.72 19.87
CA ILE A 116 -22.68 -14.43 19.75
C ILE A 116 -21.70 -13.89 20.80
N LEU A 117 -21.71 -12.58 21.05
CA LEU A 117 -20.87 -11.97 22.10
C LEU A 117 -21.22 -12.54 23.49
N ILE A 118 -22.51 -12.71 23.78
CA ILE A 118 -23.01 -13.33 25.02
C ILE A 118 -22.56 -14.79 25.09
N LEU A 119 -22.68 -15.55 23.98
CA LEU A 119 -22.26 -16.95 23.91
C LEU A 119 -20.76 -17.10 24.23
N VAL A 120 -19.91 -16.25 23.64
CA VAL A 120 -18.45 -16.24 23.86
C VAL A 120 -18.13 -15.87 25.32
N GLY A 121 -18.83 -14.90 25.90
CA GLY A 121 -18.68 -14.53 27.31
C GLY A 121 -19.05 -15.68 28.28
N VAL A 122 -20.11 -16.42 27.99
CA VAL A 122 -20.54 -17.56 28.81
C VAL A 122 -19.55 -18.73 28.71
N LEU A 123 -19.06 -19.04 27.51
CA LEU A 123 -18.06 -20.09 27.28
C LEU A 123 -16.75 -19.81 28.01
N THR A 124 -16.24 -18.57 27.93
CA THR A 124 -15.02 -18.17 28.62
C THR A 124 -15.20 -18.20 30.14
N GLY A 125 -16.34 -17.73 30.66
CA GLY A 125 -16.68 -17.83 32.09
C GLY A 125 -16.70 -19.27 32.60
N LEU A 126 -17.38 -20.18 31.90
CA LEU A 126 -17.44 -21.61 32.24
C LEU A 126 -16.07 -22.27 32.25
N LEU A 127 -15.25 -22.01 31.23
CA LEU A 127 -13.90 -22.56 31.14
C LEU A 127 -13.04 -22.10 32.33
N THR A 128 -13.16 -20.83 32.72
CA THR A 128 -12.42 -20.27 33.85
C THR A 128 -12.82 -20.94 35.17
N ILE A 129 -14.11 -21.17 35.39
CA ILE A 129 -14.62 -21.89 36.56
C ILE A 129 -14.08 -23.32 36.60
N ILE A 130 -14.11 -24.05 35.48
CA ILE A 130 -13.58 -25.41 35.37
C ILE A 130 -12.08 -25.43 35.70
N LEU A 131 -11.30 -24.49 35.18
CA LEU A 131 -9.87 -24.38 35.47
C LEU A 131 -9.58 -24.10 36.95
N VAL A 132 -10.39 -23.26 37.61
CA VAL A 132 -10.29 -23.00 39.05
C VAL A 132 -10.58 -24.27 39.86
N ILE A 133 -11.61 -25.03 39.49
CA ILE A 133 -11.95 -26.30 40.16
C ILE A 133 -10.80 -27.32 40.00
N ILE A 134 -10.27 -27.50 38.79
CA ILE A 134 -9.11 -28.37 38.54
C ILE A 134 -7.91 -27.94 39.38
N LYS A 135 -7.65 -26.62 39.47
CA LYS A 135 -6.56 -26.07 40.28
C LYS A 135 -6.76 -26.33 41.77
N LEU A 136 -7.98 -26.23 42.29
CA LEU A 136 -8.32 -26.55 43.67
C LEU A 136 -8.15 -28.05 43.98
N PHE A 137 -8.62 -28.94 43.09
CA PHE A 137 -8.40 -30.39 43.24
C PHE A 137 -6.93 -30.79 43.17
N LYS A 138 -6.14 -30.17 42.27
CA LYS A 138 -4.69 -30.38 42.21
C LYS A 138 -3.98 -29.88 43.47
N LYS A 139 -4.46 -28.79 44.08
CA LYS A 139 -3.92 -28.26 45.34
C LYS A 139 -4.26 -29.16 46.53
N SER A 140 -5.48 -29.74 46.55
CA SER A 140 -5.93 -30.64 47.62
C SER A 140 -5.23 -32.01 47.63
N LYS A 141 -4.76 -32.51 46.48
CA LYS A 141 -3.98 -33.76 46.38
C LYS A 141 -2.50 -33.62 46.78
N LYS A 142 -2.04 -32.41 47.10
CA LYS A 142 -0.65 -32.13 47.47
C LYS A 142 -0.42 -32.09 48.99
N HIS A 143 -1.37 -32.60 49.78
CA HIS A 143 -1.34 -32.67 51.24
C HIS A 143 -1.49 -34.11 51.72
#